data_AF-A0A9E2K8U2-F1
#
_entry.id   AF-A0A9E2K8U2-F1
#
_cell.length_a   1.000
_cell.length_b   1.000
_cell.length_c   1.000
_cell.angle_alpha   90.00
_cell.angle_beta   90.00
_cell.angle_gamma   90.00
#
_symmetry.space_group_name_H-M   'P 1'
#
loop_
_entity.id
_entity.type
_entity.pdbx_description
1 polymer ?
#
loop_
_entity_poly.entity_id
_entity_poly.type
_entity_poly.pdbx_seq_one_letter_code
_entity_poly.pdbx_strand_id
1 'polypeptide(L)'
;MERLTILTRDLTPFEHLVASHLCEGLSNAAIARETSHTEKVVENTVSRMAKALGVQSGPDINIRVLIALAYRAHFGDKAFDKLNIPCQHLELGPHGQMICNRHID
;
A
#
# COMPACT_ATOMS: atom_id res chain seq x y z
N MET A 1 -8.91 11.90 -16.46
CA MET A 1 -7.75 11.83 -15.53
C MET A 1 -7.16 10.45 -15.69
N GLU A 2 -6.06 10.33 -16.42
CA GLU A 2 -5.46 9.06 -16.81
C GLU A 2 -5.14 8.22 -15.57
N ARG A 3 -5.59 6.97 -15.57
CA ARG A 3 -5.39 5.99 -14.51
C ARG A 3 -3.92 5.55 -14.54
N LEU A 4 -3.02 6.42 -14.10
CA LEU A 4 -1.59 6.15 -13.96
C LEU A 4 -1.39 5.18 -12.79
N THR A 5 -1.39 3.88 -13.11
CA THR A 5 -0.31 2.97 -12.72
C THR A 5 -0.63 1.56 -13.24
N ILE A 6 0.17 1.08 -14.18
CA ILE A 6 0.13 -0.31 -14.64
C ILE A 6 1.12 -1.05 -13.74
N LEU A 7 0.64 -1.81 -12.76
CA LEU A 7 1.45 -2.84 -12.10
C LEU A 7 2.14 -3.65 -13.21
N THR A 8 3.47 -3.65 -13.23
CA THR A 8 4.22 -4.39 -14.26
C THR A 8 4.14 -5.91 -14.06
N ARG A 9 3.79 -6.32 -12.84
CA ARG A 9 3.40 -7.67 -12.44
C ARG A 9 2.59 -7.62 -11.14
N ASP A 10 1.92 -8.73 -10.84
CA ASP A 10 1.29 -8.93 -9.54
C ASP A 10 2.30 -9.01 -8.41
N LEU A 11 1.88 -8.54 -7.23
CA LEU A 11 2.64 -8.63 -6.00
C LEU A 11 2.42 -10.00 -5.34
N THR A 12 3.49 -10.56 -4.80
CA THR A 12 3.39 -11.80 -4.00
C THR A 12 2.69 -11.54 -2.66
N PRO A 13 2.17 -12.58 -1.99
CA PRO A 13 1.56 -12.43 -0.65
C PRO A 13 2.50 -11.76 0.37
N PHE A 14 3.80 -12.08 0.29
CA PHE A 14 4.80 -11.46 1.16
C PHE A 14 5.04 -9.98 0.82
N GLU A 15 5.02 -9.61 -0.46
CA GLU A 15 5.09 -8.21 -0.89
C GLU A 15 3.87 -7.41 -0.41
N HIS A 16 2.66 -7.98 -0.51
CA HIS A 16 1.46 -7.37 0.07
C HIS A 16 1.60 -7.13 1.58
N LEU A 17 2.11 -8.12 2.32
CA LEU A 17 2.34 -8.00 3.77
C LEU A 17 3.35 -6.88 4.10
N VAL A 18 4.49 -6.85 3.40
CA VAL A 18 5.50 -5.80 3.59
C VAL A 18 4.94 -4.43 3.22
N ALA A 19 4.20 -4.31 2.12
CA ALA A 19 3.57 -3.06 1.69
C ALA A 19 2.51 -2.55 2.68
N SER A 20 1.73 -3.44 3.29
CA SER A 20 0.81 -3.08 4.37
C SER A 20 1.55 -2.48 5.56
N HIS A 21 2.65 -3.08 6.01
CA HIS A 21 3.45 -2.50 7.10
C HIS A 21 4.19 -1.21 6.71
N LEU A 22 4.59 -1.04 5.45
CA LEU A 22 5.09 0.23 4.94
C LEU A 22 4.01 1.33 5.05
N CYS A 23 2.77 1.00 4.73
CA CYS A 23 1.65 1.92 4.90
C CYS A 23 1.46 2.29 6.38
N GLU A 24 1.74 1.38 7.32
CA GLU A 24 1.69 1.67 8.76
C GLU A 24 2.90 2.50 9.25
N GLY A 25 3.88 2.80 8.38
CA GLY A 25 5.05 3.61 8.73
C GLY A 25 6.16 2.85 9.45
N LEU A 26 6.11 1.51 9.46
CA LEU A 26 7.13 0.69 10.12
C LEU A 26 8.49 0.79 9.40
N SER A 27 9.59 0.67 10.16
CA SER A 27 10.96 0.56 9.63
C SER A 27 11.27 -0.84 9.11
N ASN A 28 12.39 -1.04 8.42
CA ASN A 28 12.82 -2.40 8.00
C ASN A 28 13.01 -3.34 9.19
N ALA A 29 13.62 -2.85 10.28
CA ALA A 29 13.80 -3.59 11.52
C ALA A 29 12.47 -4.03 12.14
N ALA A 30 11.49 -3.11 12.21
CA ALA A 30 10.17 -3.42 12.74
C ALA A 30 9.45 -4.47 11.88
N ILE A 31 9.45 -4.29 10.55
CA ILE A 31 8.83 -5.26 9.62
C ILE A 31 9.52 -6.63 9.72
N ALA A 32 10.84 -6.66 9.81
CA ALA A 32 11.62 -7.89 9.96
C ALA A 32 11.20 -8.65 11.22
N ARG A 33 11.03 -7.94 12.35
CA ARG A 33 10.52 -8.51 13.60
C ARG A 33 9.09 -9.04 13.46
N GLU A 34 8.17 -8.25 12.92
CA GLU A 34 6.75 -8.64 12.78
C GLU A 34 6.57 -9.84 11.84
N THR A 35 7.39 -9.91 10.78
CA THR A 35 7.29 -10.97 9.77
C THR A 35 8.19 -12.17 10.07
N SER A 36 8.99 -12.17 11.15
CA SER A 36 10.00 -13.19 11.44
C SER A 36 11.03 -13.42 10.32
N HIS A 37 11.46 -12.33 9.67
CA HIS A 37 12.49 -12.32 8.63
C HIS A 37 13.67 -11.42 9.03
N THR A 38 14.70 -11.34 8.19
CA THR A 38 15.81 -10.40 8.40
C THR A 38 15.54 -9.06 7.74
N GLU A 39 16.17 -7.98 8.24
CA GLU A 39 16.07 -6.64 7.64
C GLU A 39 16.47 -6.64 6.17
N LYS A 40 17.47 -7.45 5.80
CA LYS A 40 17.93 -7.54 4.41
C LYS A 40 16.86 -8.15 3.49
N VAL A 41 16.08 -9.10 3.98
CA VAL A 41 14.94 -9.66 3.22
C VAL A 41 13.88 -8.58 2.98
N VAL A 42 13.58 -7.76 3.99
CA VAL A 42 12.64 -6.64 3.86
C VAL A 42 13.16 -5.62 2.85
N GLU A 43 14.41 -5.17 2.98
CA GLU A 43 15.04 -4.23 2.05
C GLU A 43 14.96 -4.72 0.59
N ASN A 44 15.37 -5.96 0.35
CA ASN A 44 15.31 -6.57 -0.99
C ASN A 44 13.88 -6.64 -1.53
N THR A 45 12.89 -6.87 -0.65
CA THR A 45 11.47 -6.91 -1.01
C THR A 45 10.96 -5.53 -1.39
N VAL A 46 11.32 -4.48 -0.62
CA VAL A 46 11.02 -3.09 -0.96
C VAL A 46 11.59 -2.72 -2.33
N SER A 47 12.85 -3.09 -2.62
CA SER A 47 13.48 -2.83 -3.92
C SER A 47 12.78 -3.56 -5.08
N ARG A 48 12.29 -4.79 -4.88
CA ARG A 48 11.53 -5.52 -5.91
C ARG A 48 10.14 -4.94 -6.13
N MET A 49 9.45 -4.53 -5.07
CA MET A 49 8.15 -3.87 -5.16
C MET A 49 8.23 -2.54 -5.88
N ALA A 50 9.30 -1.76 -5.65
CA ALA A 50 9.50 -0.49 -6.36
C ALA A 50 9.43 -0.68 -7.89
N LYS A 51 10.13 -1.72 -8.39
CA LYS A 51 10.10 -2.08 -9.81
C LYS A 51 8.72 -2.54 -10.26
N ALA A 52 8.05 -3.38 -9.46
CA ALA A 52 6.71 -3.88 -9.77
C ALA A 52 5.69 -2.73 -9.92
N LEU A 53 5.77 -1.74 -9.02
CA LEU A 53 4.90 -0.56 -8.98
C LEU A 53 5.35 0.56 -9.94
N GLY A 54 6.47 0.38 -10.67
CA GLY A 54 6.99 1.39 -11.57
C GLY A 54 7.47 2.68 -10.89
N VAL A 55 7.77 2.64 -9.58
CA VAL A 55 8.21 3.81 -8.82
C VAL A 55 9.73 3.93 -8.82
N GLN A 56 10.22 5.15 -8.99
CA GLN A 56 11.65 5.48 -8.96
C GLN A 56 11.91 6.51 -7.87
N SER A 57 13.01 6.35 -7.13
CA SER A 57 13.49 7.35 -6.18
C SER A 57 14.18 8.50 -6.92
N GLY A 58 13.92 9.73 -6.47
CA GLY A 58 14.76 10.89 -6.75
C GLY A 58 15.64 11.23 -5.53
N PRO A 59 16.59 12.18 -5.66
CA PRO A 59 17.48 12.58 -4.56
C PRO A 59 16.71 13.06 -3.31
N ASP A 60 15.54 13.68 -3.50
CA ASP A 60 14.72 14.22 -2.40
C ASP A 60 13.49 13.36 -2.07
N ILE A 61 13.34 12.19 -2.70
CA ILE A 61 12.11 11.39 -2.58
C ILE A 61 12.41 10.02 -1.99
N ASN A 62 11.86 9.78 -0.78
CA ASN A 62 11.94 8.49 -0.14
C ASN A 62 11.05 7.46 -0.86
N ILE A 63 11.67 6.44 -1.44
CA ILE A 63 11.00 5.40 -2.20
C ILE A 63 9.90 4.66 -1.41
N ARG A 64 10.03 4.56 -0.08
CA ARG A 64 9.02 3.93 0.77
C ARG A 64 7.71 4.69 0.75
N VAL A 65 7.78 6.03 0.72
CA VAL A 65 6.61 6.91 0.64
C VAL A 65 5.91 6.70 -0.70
N LEU A 66 6.66 6.64 -1.80
CA LEU A 66 6.10 6.36 -3.13
C LEU A 66 5.43 4.98 -3.21
N ILE A 67 6.08 3.94 -2.65
CA ILE A 67 5.49 2.60 -2.59
C ILE A 67 4.19 2.62 -1.78
N ALA A 68 4.17 3.26 -0.62
CA ALA A 68 2.97 3.34 0.21
C ALA A 68 1.84 4.07 -0.53
N LEU A 69 2.12 5.21 -1.17
CA LEU A 69 1.14 5.96 -1.96
C LEU A 69 0.60 5.13 -3.13
N ALA A 70 1.48 4.50 -3.92
CA ALA A 70 1.09 3.66 -5.05
C ALA A 70 0.26 2.45 -4.59
N TYR A 71 0.71 1.76 -3.53
CA TYR A 71 0.01 0.60 -2.98
C TYR A 71 -1.39 0.96 -2.47
N ARG A 72 -1.53 2.07 -1.72
CA ARG A 72 -2.82 2.57 -1.24
C ARG A 72 -3.74 2.99 -2.37
N ALA A 73 -3.19 3.60 -3.43
CA ALA A 73 -3.95 3.96 -4.61
C ALA A 73 -4.46 2.73 -5.39
N HIS A 74 -3.77 1.59 -5.31
CA HIS A 74 -4.17 0.37 -6.00
C HIS A 74 -5.11 -0.54 -5.19
N PHE A 75 -4.73 -0.81 -3.95
CA PHE A 75 -5.33 -1.87 -3.13
C PHE A 75 -6.18 -1.31 -1.98
N GLY A 76 -6.33 0.01 -1.91
CA GLY A 76 -6.92 0.67 -0.75
C GLY A 76 -5.98 0.68 0.44
N ASP A 77 -6.47 1.18 1.56
CA ASP A 77 -5.64 1.42 2.73
C ASP A 77 -6.33 1.02 4.02
N LYS A 78 -5.99 -0.19 4.47
CA LYS A 78 -6.49 -0.77 5.72
C LYS A 78 -6.03 -0.01 6.96
N ALA A 79 -5.02 0.87 6.87
CA ALA A 79 -4.63 1.69 7.99
C ALA A 79 -5.70 2.74 8.33
N PHE A 80 -6.44 3.25 7.34
CA PHE A 80 -7.58 4.15 7.60
C PHE A 80 -8.75 3.42 8.27
N ASP A 81 -8.96 2.14 7.97
CA ASP A 81 -9.99 1.33 8.65
C ASP A 81 -9.76 1.31 10.17
N LYS A 82 -8.49 1.27 10.62
CA LYS A 82 -8.13 1.30 12.05
C LYS A 82 -8.42 2.64 12.72
N LEU A 83 -8.50 3.73 11.95
CA LEU A 83 -8.77 5.06 12.48
C LEU A 83 -10.26 5.36 12.63
N ASN A 84 -11.16 4.45 12.19
CA ASN A 84 -12.61 4.67 12.14
C ASN A 84 -13.01 5.97 11.43
N ILE A 85 -12.20 6.42 10.46
CA ILE A 85 -12.47 7.63 9.69
C ILE A 85 -13.23 7.21 8.42
N PRO A 86 -14.39 7.84 8.12
CA PRO A 86 -15.08 7.63 6.86
C PRO A 86 -14.16 7.89 5.67
N CYS A 87 -14.00 6.92 4.77
CA CYS A 87 -13.24 7.15 3.54
C CYS A 87 -13.95 8.22 2.68
N GLN A 88 -13.21 9.00 1.89
CA GLN A 88 -13.79 10.05 1.02
C GLN A 88 -14.77 9.50 -0.04
N HIS A 89 -14.75 8.19 -0.28
CA HIS A 89 -15.65 7.50 -1.22
C HIS A 89 -16.88 6.90 -0.52
N LEU A 90 -17.08 7.20 0.76
CA LEU A 90 -18.20 6.71 1.54
C LEU A 90 -19.45 7.55 1.19
N GLU A 91 -20.39 6.92 0.49
CA GLU A 91 -21.65 7.53 0.06
C GLU A 91 -22.85 6.80 0.65
N LEU A 92 -24.00 7.49 0.70
CA LEU A 92 -25.26 6.91 1.12
C LEU A 92 -25.82 6.07 -0.04
N GLY A 93 -25.86 4.75 0.12
CA GLY A 93 -26.40 3.83 -0.86
C GLY A 93 -27.92 3.91 -0.99
N PRO A 94 -28.51 3.25 -2.01
CA PRO A 94 -29.95 3.30 -2.31
C PRO A 94 -30.88 2.85 -1.18
N HIS A 95 -30.35 2.07 -0.23
CA HIS A 95 -31.07 1.54 0.92
C HIS A 95 -30.70 2.21 2.26
N GLY A 96 -30.01 3.36 2.22
CA GLY A 96 -29.58 4.09 3.42
C GLY A 96 -28.34 3.50 4.11
N GLN A 97 -27.69 2.51 3.50
CA GLN A 97 -26.42 1.94 3.99
C GLN A 97 -25.23 2.77 3.49
N MET A 98 -24.20 2.96 4.33
CA MET A 98 -22.97 3.63 3.90
C MET A 98 -22.14 2.67 3.04
N ILE A 99 -21.92 3.00 1.76
CA ILE A 99 -21.18 2.18 0.80
C ILE A 99 -19.90 2.91 0.40
N CYS A 100 -18.77 2.21 0.39
CA CYS A 100 -17.56 2.73 -0.24
C CYS A 100 -17.63 2.44 -1.73
N ASN A 101 -17.76 3.48 -2.57
CA ASN A 101 -17.84 3.34 -4.04
C ASN A 101 -16.58 2.75 -4.70
N ARG A 102 -15.53 2.49 -3.93
CA ARG A 102 -14.30 1.82 -4.38
C ARG A 102 -14.21 0.34 -4.00
N HIS A 103 -15.11 -0.14 -3.13
CA HIS A 103 -15.22 -1.54 -2.70
C HIS A 103 -16.47 -2.22 -3.30
N ILE A 104 -16.94 -1.70 -4.44
CA ILE A 104 -17.99 -2.35 -5.23
C ILE A 104 -17.27 -3.28 -6.19
N ASP A 105 -17.24 -4.57 -5.84
CA ASP A 105 -17.00 -5.65 -6.81
C ASP A 105 -18.18 -5.76 -7.78
#